data_AF-A0A1I7U2P2-F1
#
_entry.id   AF-A0A1I7U2P2-F1
#
_cell.length_a   1.000
_cell.length_b   1.000
_cell.length_c   1.000
_cell.angle_alpha   90.00
_cell.angle_beta   90.00
_cell.angle_gamma   90.00
#
_symmetry.space_group_name_H-M   'P 1'
#
loop_
_entity.id
_entity.type
_entity.pdbx_description
1 polymer ?
#
loop_
_entity_poly.entity_id
_entity_poly.type
_entity_poly.pdbx_seq_one_letter_code
_entity_poly.pdbx_strand_id
1 'polypeptide(L)'
;MTEIGMKFYTLDPDQPRLSVRISGVLGFCIHIGEITNFIIRNPVDTSLLTNFCNVTPTDTSNFDEKICEIGNFSLPEFDESCRIIVGNVVVKGGDEAYVDKLKSLKLVFGAVIIKGTSLSVIDFFDDLEYVLIFDIYQYAIQILRNPNLIDISFPSLKVPGYKNIKLFSIQENNEKLKSDPEVCYRLMNSTNAHIPLIDNKTCESALPTQS
;
A
#
# COMPACT_ATOMS: atom_id res chain seq x y z
N MET A 1 -17.46 25.06 -14.96
CA MET A 1 -17.24 23.60 -14.97
C MET A 1 -16.07 23.34 -15.89
N THR A 2 -14.96 22.85 -15.36
CA THR A 2 -13.78 22.51 -16.15
C THR A 2 -13.93 21.05 -16.55
N GLU A 3 -14.20 20.77 -17.83
CA GLU A 3 -14.17 19.40 -18.34
C GLU A 3 -12.73 18.86 -18.29
N ILE A 4 -12.57 17.65 -17.77
CA ILE A 4 -11.33 16.91 -17.83
C ILE A 4 -11.30 16.20 -19.17
N GLY A 5 -10.41 16.64 -20.07
CA GLY A 5 -10.14 15.92 -21.30
C GLY A 5 -9.38 14.62 -21.02
N MET A 6 -10.08 13.48 -21.01
CA MET A 6 -9.43 12.17 -20.98
C MET A 6 -8.85 11.88 -22.37
N LYS A 7 -7.52 11.69 -22.43
CA LYS A 7 -6.85 11.23 -23.66
C LYS A 7 -6.51 9.76 -23.50
N PHE A 8 -7.07 8.94 -24.38
CA PHE A 8 -6.76 7.52 -24.48
C PHE A 8 -5.70 7.31 -25.55
N TYR A 9 -4.70 6.50 -25.24
CA TYR A 9 -3.67 6.11 -26.19
C TYR A 9 -3.56 4.58 -26.19
N THR A 10 -3.42 4.00 -27.38
CA THR A 10 -2.92 2.63 -27.52
C THR A 10 -1.41 2.71 -27.73
N LEU A 11 -0.65 1.95 -26.94
CA LEU A 11 0.81 1.91 -27.06
C LEU A 11 1.29 0.88 -28.10
N ASP A 12 0.43 -0.08 -28.46
CA ASP A 12 0.73 -1.14 -29.42
C ASP A 12 -0.58 -1.54 -30.15
N PRO A 13 -0.67 -1.38 -31.48
CA PRO A 13 -1.85 -1.78 -32.24
C PRO A 13 -2.07 -3.31 -32.29
N ASP A 14 -1.03 -4.12 -32.05
CA ASP A 14 -1.10 -5.59 -32.07
C ASP A 14 -1.37 -6.18 -30.67
N GLN A 15 -1.14 -5.40 -29.60
CA GLN A 15 -1.54 -5.69 -28.22
C GLN A 15 -2.14 -4.45 -27.56
N PRO A 16 -3.44 -4.15 -27.73
CA PRO A 16 -4.03 -2.90 -27.26
C PRO A 16 -3.96 -2.80 -25.74
N ARG A 17 -3.01 -2.01 -25.24
CA ARG A 17 -2.92 -1.59 -23.85
C ARG A 17 -3.51 -0.20 -23.71
N LEU A 18 -4.59 -0.11 -22.94
CA LEU A 18 -5.17 1.17 -22.55
C LEU A 18 -4.26 1.80 -21.48
N SER A 19 -3.76 3.00 -21.75
CA SER A 19 -3.12 3.82 -20.71
C SER A 19 -3.93 5.09 -20.49
N VAL A 20 -4.18 5.40 -19.22
CA VAL A 20 -4.92 6.58 -18.78
C VAL A 20 -4.00 7.42 -17.92
N ARG A 21 -3.73 8.64 -18.37
CA ARG A 21 -3.00 9.63 -17.57
C ARG A 21 -3.96 10.67 -17.05
N ILE A 22 -4.12 10.73 -15.73
CA ILE A 22 -4.93 11.75 -15.07
C ILE A 22 -3.99 12.73 -14.38
N SER A 23 -3.83 13.90 -14.99
CA SER A 23 -3.08 15.02 -14.41
C SER A 23 -4.09 16.03 -13.88
N GLY A 24 -4.16 16.16 -12.55
CA GLY A 24 -5.06 17.11 -11.92
C GLY A 24 -4.60 18.57 -12.07
N VAL A 25 -5.55 19.48 -12.30
CA VAL A 25 -5.39 20.90 -11.94
C VAL A 25 -5.57 21.06 -10.42
N LEU A 26 -5.19 22.22 -9.86
CA LEU A 26 -5.39 22.52 -8.43
C LEU A 26 -6.82 22.18 -7.98
N GLY A 27 -6.95 21.33 -6.96
CA GLY A 27 -8.25 20.89 -6.41
C GLY A 27 -8.85 19.64 -7.05
N PHE A 28 -8.20 19.03 -8.05
CA PHE A 28 -8.63 17.73 -8.56
C PHE A 28 -8.31 16.61 -7.55
N CYS A 29 -9.29 15.77 -7.27
CA CYS A 29 -9.19 14.56 -6.47
C CYS A 29 -9.91 13.40 -7.18
N ILE A 30 -9.63 12.16 -6.77
CA ILE A 30 -10.30 10.94 -7.28
C ILE A 30 -11.01 10.22 -6.14
N HIS A 31 -12.24 9.73 -6.40
CA HIS A 31 -13.00 8.98 -5.42
C HIS A 31 -12.46 7.56 -5.26
N ILE A 32 -12.61 7.00 -4.06
CA ILE A 32 -12.12 5.67 -3.73
C ILE A 32 -12.84 4.57 -4.55
N GLY A 33 -14.11 4.77 -4.91
CA GLY A 33 -14.81 3.86 -5.82
C GLY A 33 -14.24 3.86 -7.24
N GLU A 34 -13.89 5.03 -7.77
CA GLU A 34 -13.34 5.19 -9.13
C GLU A 34 -11.97 4.51 -9.24
N ILE A 35 -11.07 4.80 -8.29
CA ILE A 35 -9.72 4.26 -8.29
C ILE A 35 -9.70 2.74 -8.14
N THR A 36 -10.58 2.17 -7.30
CA THR A 36 -10.70 0.72 -7.16
C THR A 36 -11.13 0.07 -8.47
N ASN A 37 -12.00 0.72 -9.25
CA ASN A 37 -12.37 0.22 -10.56
C ASN A 37 -11.20 0.25 -11.56
N PHE A 38 -10.43 1.35 -11.59
CA PHE A 38 -9.32 1.53 -12.56
C PHE A 38 -8.07 0.72 -12.25
N ILE A 39 -7.76 0.48 -10.97
CA ILE A 39 -6.45 -0.03 -10.56
C ILE A 39 -6.53 -1.45 -10.00
N ILE A 40 -7.66 -1.80 -9.37
CA ILE A 40 -7.84 -3.09 -8.71
C ILE A 40 -8.68 -4.02 -9.58
N ARG A 41 -9.88 -3.59 -9.99
CA ARG A 41 -10.84 -4.48 -10.68
C ARG A 41 -10.57 -4.63 -12.17
N ASN A 42 -10.25 -3.53 -12.85
CA ASN A 42 -9.92 -3.51 -14.27
C ASN A 42 -8.60 -2.75 -14.43
N PRO A 43 -7.46 -3.38 -14.10
CA PRO A 43 -6.17 -2.69 -14.05
C PRO A 43 -5.84 -2.09 -15.42
N VAL A 44 -5.98 -0.78 -15.52
CA VAL A 44 -5.53 0.04 -16.65
C VAL A 44 -4.20 0.66 -16.25
N ASP A 45 -3.27 0.75 -17.19
CA ASP A 45 -1.97 1.36 -16.96
C ASP A 45 -2.13 2.86 -16.67
N THR A 46 -2.21 3.17 -15.37
CA THR A 46 -2.65 4.48 -14.89
C THR A 46 -1.48 5.22 -14.25
N SER A 47 -1.35 6.52 -14.56
CA SER A 47 -0.45 7.45 -13.86
C SER A 47 -1.28 8.56 -13.22
N LEU A 48 -1.14 8.72 -11.91
CA LEU A 48 -1.96 9.63 -11.09
C LEU A 48 -1.07 10.58 -10.30
N LEU A 49 -1.38 11.88 -10.40
CA LEU A 49 -0.79 12.93 -9.57
C LEU A 49 -1.95 13.75 -8.98
N THR A 50 -2.56 13.23 -7.92
CA THR A 50 -3.79 13.77 -7.31
C THR A 50 -3.93 13.29 -5.86
N ASN A 51 -5.01 13.69 -5.18
CA ASN A 51 -5.38 13.24 -3.84
C ASN A 51 -6.67 12.42 -3.89
N PHE A 52 -6.95 11.66 -2.83
CA PHE A 52 -8.29 11.08 -2.64
C PHE A 52 -9.30 12.19 -2.34
N CYS A 53 -10.50 12.08 -2.91
CA CYS A 53 -11.63 12.93 -2.51
C CYS A 53 -12.13 12.52 -1.11
N ASN A 54 -12.86 13.43 -0.45
CA ASN A 54 -13.59 13.09 0.78
C ASN A 54 -14.60 11.98 0.48
N VAL A 55 -14.80 11.07 1.44
CA VAL A 55 -15.72 9.96 1.26
C VAL A 55 -17.15 10.49 1.17
N THR A 56 -17.89 10.00 0.18
CA THR A 56 -19.30 10.35 -0.03
C THR A 56 -20.22 9.15 0.26
N PRO A 57 -21.53 9.37 0.46
CA PRO A 57 -22.48 8.26 0.54
C PRO A 57 -22.41 7.31 -0.66
N THR A 58 -22.12 7.83 -1.86
CA THR A 58 -21.93 7.03 -3.07
C THR A 58 -20.74 6.08 -2.95
N ASP A 59 -19.63 6.53 -2.36
CA ASP A 59 -18.49 5.66 -2.07
C ASP A 59 -18.91 4.54 -1.12
N THR A 60 -19.63 4.86 -0.03
CA THR A 60 -20.11 3.85 0.91
C THR A 60 -21.08 2.84 0.30
N SER A 61 -21.85 3.21 -0.73
CA SER A 61 -22.73 2.27 -1.44
C SER A 61 -22.00 1.37 -2.45
N ASN A 62 -20.79 1.75 -2.87
CA ASN A 62 -20.00 0.98 -3.83
C ASN A 62 -19.15 -0.12 -3.17
N PHE A 63 -19.03 -0.08 -1.84
CA PHE A 63 -18.31 -1.09 -1.06
C PHE A 63 -19.29 -1.79 -0.12
N ASP A 64 -19.29 -3.12 -0.15
CA ASP A 64 -20.06 -3.95 0.80
C ASP A 64 -19.40 -4.02 2.20
N GLU A 65 -18.34 -3.23 2.41
CA GLU A 65 -17.42 -3.29 3.53
C GLU A 65 -17.39 -1.94 4.25
N LYS A 66 -17.20 -1.95 5.57
CA LYS A 66 -17.17 -0.72 6.36
C LYS A 66 -15.93 0.13 6.02
N ILE A 67 -16.19 1.38 5.64
CA ILE A 67 -15.18 2.41 5.37
C ILE A 67 -15.03 3.30 6.60
N CYS A 68 -13.78 3.60 6.96
CA CYS A 68 -13.44 4.48 8.07
C CYS A 68 -12.47 5.56 7.62
N GLU A 69 -12.90 6.82 7.74
CA GLU A 69 -12.05 7.99 7.50
C GLU A 69 -11.24 8.30 8.76
N ILE A 70 -9.91 8.27 8.63
CA ILE A 70 -8.98 8.47 9.73
C ILE A 70 -8.16 9.73 9.48
N GLY A 71 -8.44 10.78 10.26
CA GLY A 71 -7.58 11.97 10.32
C GLY A 71 -6.35 11.77 11.20
N ASN A 72 -6.57 11.30 12.44
CA ASN A 72 -5.51 10.98 13.40
C ASN A 72 -5.64 9.52 13.84
N PHE A 73 -4.70 8.68 13.41
CA PHE A 73 -4.75 7.25 13.71
C PHE A 73 -4.33 6.94 15.15
N SER A 74 -5.12 6.10 15.82
CA SER A 74 -4.91 5.60 17.18
C SER A 74 -5.29 4.12 17.19
N LEU A 75 -4.30 3.22 17.27
CA LEU A 75 -4.56 1.78 17.24
C LEU A 75 -5.39 1.28 18.45
N PRO A 76 -5.19 1.78 19.68
CA PRO A 76 -6.00 1.37 20.82
C PRO A 76 -7.49 1.68 20.65
N GLU A 77 -7.81 2.79 20.00
CA GLU A 77 -9.19 3.26 19.75
C GLU A 77 -9.73 2.81 18.40
N PHE A 78 -8.91 2.10 17.61
CA PHE A 78 -9.31 1.65 16.28
C PHE A 78 -10.47 0.66 16.37
N ASP A 79 -11.43 0.85 15.46
CA ASP A 79 -12.58 0.00 15.29
C ASP A 79 -12.24 -1.14 14.33
N GLU A 80 -12.08 -2.34 14.88
CA GLU A 80 -11.67 -3.55 14.15
C GLU A 80 -12.67 -4.00 13.07
N SER A 81 -13.89 -3.46 13.08
CA SER A 81 -14.87 -3.69 12.01
C SER A 81 -14.59 -2.88 10.75
N CYS A 82 -13.67 -1.90 10.80
CA CYS A 82 -13.20 -1.17 9.63
C CYS A 82 -12.38 -2.07 8.71
N ARG A 83 -12.92 -2.36 7.53
CA ARG A 83 -12.26 -3.19 6.50
C ARG A 83 -11.56 -2.34 5.46
N ILE A 84 -11.99 -1.09 5.30
CA ILE A 84 -11.42 -0.10 4.38
C ILE A 84 -11.08 1.17 5.16
N ILE A 85 -9.86 1.68 4.99
CA ILE A 85 -9.41 2.93 5.61
C ILE A 85 -9.12 3.97 4.53
N VAL A 86 -9.61 5.18 4.75
CA VAL A 86 -9.16 6.38 4.03
C VAL A 86 -8.36 7.24 5.01
N GLY A 87 -7.04 7.26 4.81
CA GLY A 87 -6.08 7.80 5.78
C GLY A 87 -4.93 6.83 6.02
N ASN A 88 -4.02 7.23 6.91
CA ASN A 88 -2.82 6.44 7.22
C ASN A 88 -3.07 5.51 8.42
N VAL A 89 -2.54 4.30 8.33
CA VAL A 89 -2.46 3.36 9.45
C VAL A 89 -1.08 3.48 10.08
N VAL A 90 -1.03 3.71 11.40
CA VAL A 90 0.24 3.93 12.11
C VAL A 90 0.31 3.02 13.33
N VAL A 91 1.26 2.09 13.34
CA VAL A 91 1.62 1.27 14.49
C VAL A 91 2.93 1.82 15.06
N LYS A 92 2.89 2.33 16.29
CA LYS A 92 4.08 2.87 16.99
C LYS A 92 4.37 2.08 18.26
N GLY A 93 5.55 2.27 18.84
CA GLY A 93 5.88 1.69 20.15
C GLY A 93 4.81 2.02 21.20
N GLY A 94 4.34 1.00 21.91
CA GLY A 94 3.22 1.03 22.84
C GLY A 94 1.90 0.48 22.26
N ASP A 95 1.80 0.32 20.93
CA ASP A 95 0.58 -0.18 20.28
C ASP A 95 0.56 -1.71 20.10
N GLU A 96 1.62 -2.43 20.49
CA GLU A 96 1.81 -3.86 20.18
C GLU A 96 0.68 -4.75 20.69
N ALA A 97 0.05 -4.40 21.80
CA ALA A 97 -1.07 -5.15 22.37
C ALA A 97 -2.37 -5.04 21.55
N TYR A 98 -2.43 -4.14 20.56
CA TYR A 98 -3.64 -3.82 19.79
C TYR A 98 -3.53 -4.19 18.31
N VAL A 99 -2.41 -4.79 17.88
CA VAL A 99 -2.14 -5.07 16.46
C VAL A 99 -3.13 -6.05 15.84
N ASP A 100 -3.73 -6.94 16.64
CA ASP A 100 -4.75 -7.90 16.21
C ASP A 100 -6.00 -7.22 15.62
N LYS A 101 -6.27 -5.97 15.99
CA LYS A 101 -7.38 -5.19 15.41
C LYS A 101 -7.21 -4.94 13.91
N LEU A 102 -5.99 -5.06 13.39
CA LEU A 102 -5.67 -4.85 11.97
C LEU A 102 -5.78 -6.13 11.14
N LYS A 103 -6.02 -7.30 11.77
CA LYS A 103 -6.14 -8.59 11.09
C LYS A 103 -7.15 -8.59 9.94
N SER A 104 -8.23 -7.87 10.19
CA SER A 104 -9.41 -7.75 9.35
C SER A 104 -9.27 -6.64 8.29
N LEU A 105 -8.26 -5.77 8.39
CA LEU A 105 -8.11 -4.67 7.45
C LEU A 105 -7.81 -5.17 6.03
N LYS A 106 -8.63 -4.80 5.03
CA LYS A 106 -8.47 -5.21 3.62
C LYS A 106 -7.79 -4.17 2.74
N LEU A 107 -8.15 -2.91 2.90
CA LEU A 107 -7.79 -1.86 1.95
C LEU A 107 -7.40 -0.57 2.66
N VAL A 108 -6.29 0.02 2.26
CA VAL A 108 -5.82 1.32 2.79
C VAL A 108 -5.60 2.29 1.65
N PHE A 109 -6.35 3.39 1.66
CA PHE A 109 -6.12 4.57 0.83
C PHE A 109 -5.29 5.59 1.62
N GLY A 110 -3.98 5.36 1.61
CA GLY A 110 -2.98 6.04 2.44
C GLY A 110 -1.73 5.19 2.59
N ALA A 111 -0.94 5.47 3.63
CA ALA A 111 0.24 4.71 4.00
C ALA A 111 -0.03 3.79 5.21
N VAL A 112 0.67 2.66 5.26
CA VAL A 112 0.84 1.82 6.45
C VAL A 112 2.24 2.06 7.01
N ILE A 113 2.34 2.52 8.24
CA ILE A 113 3.60 2.93 8.89
C ILE A 113 3.76 2.17 10.20
N ILE A 114 4.83 1.38 10.32
CA ILE A 114 5.14 0.58 11.51
C ILE A 114 6.50 1.03 12.02
N LYS A 115 6.55 1.69 13.18
CA LYS A 115 7.77 2.35 13.64
C LYS A 115 8.05 2.26 15.13
N GLY A 116 9.31 2.02 15.49
CA GLY A 116 9.74 2.10 16.89
C GLY A 116 9.05 1.10 17.82
N THR A 117 8.55 -0.02 17.27
CA THR A 117 7.89 -1.06 18.04
C THR A 117 8.90 -2.06 18.59
N SER A 118 8.47 -2.81 19.60
CA SER A 118 9.17 -3.94 20.21
C SER A 118 8.81 -5.29 19.58
N LEU A 119 7.98 -5.29 18.53
CA LEU A 119 7.54 -6.49 17.80
C LEU A 119 8.74 -7.28 17.27
N SER A 120 8.70 -8.60 17.44
CA SER A 120 9.63 -9.52 16.78
C SER A 120 9.17 -9.95 15.40
N VAL A 121 7.86 -9.92 15.15
CA VAL A 121 7.23 -10.37 13.91
C VAL A 121 6.10 -9.40 13.56
N ILE A 122 5.90 -9.15 12.25
CA ILE A 122 4.69 -8.54 11.71
C ILE A 122 3.95 -9.61 10.91
N ASP A 123 2.85 -10.10 11.44
CA ASP A 123 2.02 -11.18 10.88
C ASP A 123 0.52 -10.95 11.09
N PHE A 124 0.12 -9.74 11.50
CA PHE A 124 -1.26 -9.38 11.85
C PHE A 124 -2.03 -8.69 10.72
N PHE A 125 -1.53 -8.72 9.48
CA PHE A 125 -2.20 -8.17 8.29
C PHE A 125 -2.74 -9.29 7.38
N ASP A 126 -3.48 -10.23 7.98
CA ASP A 126 -3.98 -11.43 7.29
C ASP A 126 -4.78 -11.08 6.03
N ASP A 127 -5.69 -10.12 6.13
CA ASP A 127 -6.63 -9.79 5.06
C ASP A 127 -6.20 -8.59 4.22
N LEU A 128 -5.03 -7.96 4.48
CA LEU A 128 -4.62 -6.73 3.80
C LEU A 128 -4.27 -7.01 2.34
N GLU A 129 -5.15 -6.60 1.43
CA GLU A 129 -5.01 -6.85 0.00
C GLU A 129 -4.30 -5.72 -0.75
N TYR A 130 -4.61 -4.45 -0.46
CA TYR A 130 -3.95 -3.34 -1.16
C TYR A 130 -3.70 -2.15 -0.25
N VAL A 131 -2.59 -1.48 -0.52
CA VAL A 131 -2.24 -0.17 0.04
C VAL A 131 -1.97 0.78 -1.12
N LEU A 132 -2.75 1.85 -1.20
CA LEU A 132 -2.78 2.80 -2.31
C LEU A 132 -2.36 4.19 -1.82
N ILE A 133 -1.33 4.75 -2.44
CA ILE A 133 -0.83 6.09 -2.14
C ILE A 133 -0.51 6.86 -3.43
N PHE A 134 -0.89 8.13 -3.51
CA PHE A 134 -0.58 8.98 -4.67
C PHE A 134 0.64 9.88 -4.47
N ASP A 135 1.26 9.84 -3.30
CA ASP A 135 2.51 10.54 -3.03
C ASP A 135 3.69 9.76 -3.60
N ILE A 136 4.23 10.25 -4.74
CA ILE A 136 5.36 9.67 -5.45
C ILE A 136 6.69 9.71 -4.65
N TYR A 137 6.74 10.49 -3.57
CA TYR A 137 7.90 10.60 -2.69
C TYR A 137 7.82 9.63 -1.50
N GLN A 138 6.66 9.01 -1.25
CA GLN A 138 6.46 8.09 -0.13
C GLN A 138 6.32 6.64 -0.57
N TYR A 139 6.61 5.75 0.38
CA TYR A 139 6.31 4.33 0.23
C TYR A 139 4.95 4.03 0.86
N ALA A 140 4.19 3.17 0.21
CA ALA A 140 2.88 2.75 0.69
C ALA A 140 2.98 2.02 2.04
N ILE A 141 3.99 1.17 2.21
CA ILE A 141 4.28 0.43 3.43
C ILE A 141 5.69 0.79 3.92
N GLN A 142 5.77 1.35 5.12
CA GLN A 142 6.99 1.83 5.75
C GLN A 142 7.22 1.11 7.08
N ILE A 143 8.33 0.40 7.21
CA ILE A 143 8.68 -0.37 8.40
C ILE A 143 10.05 0.11 8.88
N LEU A 144 10.09 0.84 9.98
CA LEU A 144 11.30 1.54 10.39
C LEU A 144 11.61 1.47 11.88
N ARG A 145 12.88 1.29 12.24
CA ARG A 145 13.37 1.36 13.63
C ARG A 145 12.68 0.39 14.59
N ASN A 146 12.40 -0.83 14.14
CA ASN A 146 11.90 -1.90 15.01
C ASN A 146 13.07 -2.85 15.35
N PRO A 147 13.78 -2.63 16.47
CA PRO A 147 15.07 -3.29 16.73
C PRO A 147 14.95 -4.80 16.97
N ASN A 148 13.78 -5.30 17.34
CA ASN A 148 13.54 -6.73 17.58
C ASN A 148 12.94 -7.46 16.37
N LEU A 149 12.55 -6.72 15.33
CA LEU A 149 11.79 -7.26 14.19
C LEU A 149 12.67 -8.13 13.31
N ILE A 150 12.42 -9.43 13.31
CA ILE A 150 13.20 -10.43 12.56
C ILE A 150 12.42 -11.04 11.39
N ASP A 151 11.10 -10.86 11.35
CA ASP A 151 10.25 -11.41 10.28
C ASP A 151 9.05 -10.51 9.96
N ILE A 152 8.60 -10.54 8.70
CA ILE A 152 7.48 -9.77 8.15
C ILE A 152 6.69 -10.65 7.17
N SER A 153 5.37 -10.62 7.31
CA SER A 153 4.44 -11.31 6.43
C SER A 153 3.26 -10.41 6.05
N PHE A 154 2.89 -10.47 4.77
CA PHE A 154 1.69 -9.84 4.20
C PHE A 154 1.04 -10.85 3.25
N PRO A 155 0.29 -11.85 3.78
CA PRO A 155 -0.10 -13.03 3.02
C PRO A 155 -1.09 -12.74 1.88
N SER A 156 -1.97 -11.74 2.05
CA SER A 156 -3.00 -11.38 1.07
C SER A 156 -2.63 -10.19 0.19
N LEU A 157 -1.47 -9.57 0.41
CA LEU A 157 -1.10 -8.32 -0.25
C LEU A 157 -0.87 -8.54 -1.74
N LYS A 158 -1.45 -7.67 -2.53
CA LYS A 158 -1.39 -7.61 -3.99
C LYS A 158 -0.86 -6.26 -4.43
N VAL A 159 -0.28 -6.20 -5.63
CA VAL A 159 0.18 -4.93 -6.20
C VAL A 159 -0.95 -4.28 -7.01
N PRO A 160 -1.25 -3.01 -6.73
CA PRO A 160 -2.22 -2.25 -7.51
C PRO A 160 -1.69 -1.95 -8.91
N GLY A 161 -2.55 -2.00 -9.93
CA GLY A 161 -2.19 -1.85 -11.35
C GLY A 161 -1.81 -0.45 -11.84
N TYR A 162 -1.17 0.39 -11.03
CA TYR A 162 -0.69 1.72 -11.47
C TYR A 162 0.83 1.86 -11.39
N LYS A 163 1.38 2.63 -12.32
CA LYS A 163 2.83 2.78 -12.48
C LYS A 163 3.45 3.59 -11.34
N ASN A 164 4.72 3.29 -11.06
CA ASN A 164 5.59 4.01 -10.14
C ASN A 164 5.17 4.00 -8.66
N ILE A 165 4.28 3.09 -8.25
CA ILE A 165 4.07 2.86 -6.81
C ILE A 165 5.39 2.40 -6.19
N LYS A 166 5.80 3.06 -5.11
CA LYS A 166 6.85 2.59 -4.21
C LYS A 166 6.17 1.84 -3.08
N LEU A 167 6.25 0.51 -3.08
CA LEU A 167 5.45 -0.29 -2.16
C LEU A 167 6.11 -0.38 -0.79
N PHE A 168 7.35 -0.87 -0.71
CA PHE A 168 8.03 -1.16 0.56
C PHE A 168 9.26 -0.31 0.80
N SER A 169 9.34 0.29 1.99
CA SER A 169 10.58 0.78 2.58
C SER A 169 10.77 0.16 3.96
N ILE A 170 11.84 -0.62 4.12
CA ILE A 170 12.20 -1.32 5.35
C ILE A 170 13.57 -0.80 5.79
N GLN A 171 13.65 -0.06 6.89
CA GLN A 171 14.87 0.66 7.27
C GLN A 171 15.18 0.60 8.76
N GLU A 172 16.46 0.49 9.13
CA GLU A 172 16.92 0.59 10.52
C GLU A 172 16.24 -0.45 11.46
N ASN A 173 15.85 -1.62 10.95
CA ASN A 173 15.27 -2.72 11.75
C ASN A 173 16.38 -3.69 12.24
N ASN A 174 16.01 -4.86 12.77
CA ASN A 174 17.01 -5.85 13.17
C ASN A 174 17.87 -6.31 11.98
N GLU A 175 19.18 -6.46 12.18
CA GLU A 175 20.10 -6.93 11.13
C GLU A 175 19.75 -8.32 10.58
N LYS A 176 19.12 -9.20 11.38
CA LYS A 176 18.69 -10.52 10.90
C LYS A 176 17.67 -10.41 9.77
N LEU A 177 16.70 -9.51 9.89
CA LEU A 177 15.67 -9.26 8.87
C LEU A 177 16.29 -8.86 7.53
N LYS A 178 17.34 -8.03 7.58
CA LYS A 178 18.06 -7.53 6.41
C LYS A 178 18.83 -8.63 5.69
N SER A 179 19.40 -9.57 6.44
CA SER A 179 20.20 -10.67 5.89
C SER A 179 19.38 -11.89 5.49
N ASP A 180 18.07 -11.90 5.76
CA ASP A 180 17.22 -13.07 5.51
C ASP A 180 16.67 -13.05 4.06
N PRO A 181 17.16 -13.93 3.17
CA PRO A 181 16.67 -14.00 1.80
C PRO A 181 15.21 -14.45 1.72
N GLU A 182 14.70 -15.20 2.70
CA GLU A 182 13.31 -15.70 2.70
C GLU A 182 12.31 -14.56 2.88
N VAL A 183 12.63 -13.57 3.70
CA VAL A 183 11.82 -12.35 3.85
C VAL A 183 11.72 -11.63 2.51
N CYS A 184 12.85 -11.47 1.82
CA CYS A 184 12.88 -10.89 0.49
C CYS A 184 12.05 -11.69 -0.52
N TYR A 185 12.21 -13.03 -0.57
CA TYR A 185 11.46 -13.88 -1.48
C TYR A 185 9.95 -13.83 -1.22
N ARG A 186 9.51 -13.86 0.04
CA ARG A 186 8.08 -13.75 0.38
C ARG A 186 7.51 -12.42 -0.12
N LEU A 187 8.19 -11.31 0.15
CA LEU A 187 7.73 -10.00 -0.29
C LEU A 187 7.73 -9.87 -1.83
N MET A 188 8.72 -10.43 -2.52
CA MET A 188 8.77 -10.41 -3.99
C MET A 188 7.69 -11.28 -4.62
N ASN A 189 7.43 -12.48 -4.07
CA ASN A 189 6.39 -13.39 -4.55
C ASN A 189 5.00 -12.81 -4.37
N SER A 190 4.70 -12.20 -3.22
CA SER A 190 3.40 -11.53 -2.99
C SER A 190 3.19 -10.35 -3.93
N THR A 191 4.27 -9.74 -4.44
CA THR A 191 4.19 -8.48 -5.20
C THR A 191 4.44 -8.59 -6.70
N ASN A 192 4.64 -9.81 -7.21
CA ASN A 192 4.76 -10.10 -8.65
C ASN A 192 5.68 -9.11 -9.40
N ALA A 193 6.89 -8.90 -8.86
CA ALA A 193 8.02 -8.08 -9.40
C ALA A 193 8.24 -6.66 -8.85
N HIS A 194 7.58 -6.23 -7.76
CA HIS A 194 8.08 -5.06 -7.02
C HIS A 194 9.27 -5.46 -6.14
N ILE A 195 10.38 -4.73 -6.25
CA ILE A 195 11.60 -5.03 -5.48
C ILE A 195 11.58 -4.22 -4.19
N PRO A 196 11.43 -4.85 -3.00
CA PRO A 196 11.48 -4.13 -1.73
C PRO A 196 12.86 -3.47 -1.55
N LEU A 197 12.86 -2.29 -0.91
CA LEU A 197 14.08 -1.63 -0.46
C LEU A 197 14.29 -1.87 1.03
N ILE A 198 15.34 -2.61 1.37
CA ILE A 198 15.77 -2.90 2.74
C ILE A 198 17.09 -2.17 2.99
N ASP A 199 17.13 -1.22 3.93
CA ASP A 199 18.28 -0.35 4.21
C ASP A 199 18.89 0.28 2.94
N ASN A 200 18.02 0.79 2.05
CA ASN A 200 18.37 1.35 0.74
C ASN A 200 19.05 0.39 -0.24
N LYS A 201 18.98 -0.92 0.01
CA LYS A 201 19.44 -1.96 -0.89
C LYS A 201 18.24 -2.72 -1.44
N THR A 202 18.32 -3.09 -2.72
CA THR A 202 17.36 -4.01 -3.31
C THR A 202 17.59 -5.43 -2.80
N CYS A 203 16.53 -6.21 -2.67
CA CYS A 203 16.62 -7.65 -2.37
C CYS A 203 17.53 -8.42 -3.34
N GLU A 204 17.69 -7.95 -4.58
CA GLU A 204 18.60 -8.53 -5.58
C GLU A 204 20.07 -8.55 -5.12
N SER A 205 20.50 -7.57 -4.31
CA SER A 205 21.87 -7.51 -3.78
C SER A 205 22.13 -8.49 -2.63
N ALA A 206 21.08 -9.11 -2.09
CA ALA A 206 21.16 -10.14 -1.05
C ALA A 206 21.06 -11.56 -1.62
N LEU A 207 20.78 -11.71 -2.92
CA LEU A 207 20.77 -13.01 -3.59
C LEU A 207 22.21 -13.54 -3.71
N PRO A 208 22.51 -14.77 -3.28
CA PRO A 208 23.78 -15.38 -3.59
C PRO A 208 23.91 -15.48 -5.12
N THR A 209 25.04 -15.02 -5.65
CA THR A 209 25.40 -15.24 -7.06
C THR A 209 25.31 -16.74 -7.33
N GLN A 210 24.41 -17.16 -8.23
CA GLN A 210 24.44 -18.52 -8.74
C GLN A 210 25.80 -18.74 -9.39
N SER A 211 26.62 -19.58 -8.77
CA SER A 211 27.91 -20.07 -9.26
C SER A 211 27.73 -21.19 -10.28
#